data_AF-A0A537P7U3-F1
#
_entry.id   AF-A0A537P7U3-F1
#
_cell.length_a   1.000
_cell.length_b   1.000
_cell.length_c   1.000
_cell.angle_alpha   90.00
_cell.angle_beta   90.00
_cell.angle_gamma   90.00
#
_symmetry.space_group_name_H-M   'P 1'
#
loop_
_entity.id
_entity.type
_entity.pdbx_description
1 polymer ?
#
loop_
_entity_poly.entity_id
_entity_poly.type
_entity_poly.pdbx_seq_one_letter_code
_entity_poly.pdbx_strand_id
1 'polypeptide(L)'
;MELHQTAEGAAGLRNLGCYESETAKFHEDSVALTGPANSIIEAARLASPQISLRDIRANMRRIVFCITCRHSVDDREGPDGLTGGETLARHMEALLAERRRRDIVVDRQACLWSCLRHCNVFLQDSDRYSYLAGGFAPARENAEAILAWFDLHGASESGEVPFKAWPQAMRGHFVARFPPVKS
;
A
#
# COMPACT_ATOMS: atom_id res chain seq x y z
N MET A 1 -35.86 -1.52 57.27
CA MET A 1 -36.92 -1.71 56.27
C MET A 1 -36.19 -1.80 54.93
N GLU A 2 -35.47 -2.90 54.67
CA GLU A 2 -36.03 -4.22 54.27
C GLU A 2 -37.01 -4.09 53.11
N LEU A 3 -37.03 -4.91 52.07
CA LEU A 3 -36.19 -5.96 51.45
C LEU A 3 -37.14 -6.52 50.35
N HIS A 4 -36.65 -7.48 49.55
CA HIS A 4 -37.42 -8.44 48.73
C HIS A 4 -37.92 -7.91 47.37
N GLN A 5 -37.45 -8.35 46.21
CA GLN A 5 -36.88 -9.65 45.77
C GLN A 5 -37.82 -10.84 46.00
N THR A 6 -38.23 -11.50 44.89
CA THR A 6 -38.15 -12.97 44.57
C THR A 6 -39.01 -13.23 43.32
N ALA A 7 -38.52 -13.83 42.22
CA ALA A 7 -38.15 -15.24 41.99
C ALA A 7 -39.41 -16.16 41.95
N GLU A 8 -39.61 -17.21 41.14
CA GLU A 8 -38.80 -18.32 40.58
C GLU A 8 -39.58 -18.93 39.36
N GLY A 9 -39.16 -19.92 38.57
CA GLY A 9 -38.13 -20.97 38.68
C GLY A 9 -37.81 -21.61 37.31
N ALA A 10 -36.64 -22.24 37.09
CA ALA A 10 -36.20 -23.60 37.49
C ALA A 10 -36.71 -24.68 36.51
N ALA A 11 -35.98 -25.72 36.05
CA ALA A 11 -34.73 -26.35 36.47
C ALA A 11 -34.16 -27.25 35.34
N GLY A 12 -32.90 -27.69 35.47
CA GLY A 12 -32.33 -28.79 34.67
C GLY A 12 -30.82 -29.00 34.84
N LEU A 13 -30.41 -29.57 35.98
CA LEU A 13 -29.02 -29.90 36.38
C LEU A 13 -28.49 -31.20 35.74
N ARG A 14 -27.15 -31.26 35.54
CA ARG A 14 -26.17 -32.35 35.82
C ARG A 14 -25.00 -32.25 34.83
N ASN A 15 -23.74 -32.57 35.11
CA ASN A 15 -22.90 -32.67 36.31
C ASN A 15 -21.45 -32.83 35.77
N LEU A 16 -20.47 -32.26 36.48
CA LEU A 16 -19.04 -32.62 36.61
C LEU A 16 -18.31 -33.41 35.50
N GLY A 17 -17.14 -32.90 35.08
CA GLY A 17 -16.10 -33.71 34.45
C GLY A 17 -14.91 -32.90 33.91
N CYS A 18 -13.86 -32.73 34.73
CA CYS A 18 -12.50 -32.55 34.23
C CYS A 18 -12.08 -33.82 33.48
N TYR A 19 -11.50 -33.73 32.28
CA TYR A 19 -10.60 -34.79 31.81
C TYR A 19 -9.61 -34.32 30.74
N GLU A 20 -8.45 -34.95 30.82
CA GLU A 20 -7.15 -34.64 30.27
C GLU A 20 -7.00 -34.95 28.77
N SER A 21 -5.84 -34.55 28.26
CA SER A 21 -5.24 -34.85 26.96
C SER A 21 -5.44 -36.28 26.46
N GLU A 22 -5.82 -36.42 25.18
CA GLU A 22 -5.56 -37.62 24.40
C GLU A 22 -4.94 -37.25 23.04
N THR A 23 -3.67 -37.61 22.91
CA THR A 23 -2.92 -37.71 21.66
C THR A 23 -3.56 -38.77 20.77
N ALA A 24 -4.24 -38.36 19.69
CA ALA A 24 -4.65 -39.27 18.64
C ALA A 24 -3.43 -39.70 17.83
N LYS A 25 -3.07 -40.98 17.97
CA LYS A 25 -2.07 -41.71 17.18
C LYS A 25 -2.43 -41.63 15.70
N PHE A 26 -1.60 -40.95 14.91
CA PHE A 26 -1.53 -41.22 13.48
C PHE A 26 -0.73 -42.51 13.28
N HIS A 27 -1.35 -43.47 12.61
CA HIS A 27 -0.73 -44.73 12.20
C HIS A 27 0.27 -44.40 11.09
N GLU A 28 1.57 -44.58 11.35
CA GLU A 28 2.61 -44.59 10.32
C GLU A 28 2.56 -45.92 9.58
N ASP A 29 1.83 -45.97 8.47
CA ASP A 29 2.10 -46.97 7.43
C ASP A 29 3.22 -46.41 6.55
N SER A 30 4.46 -46.81 6.87
CA SER A 30 5.65 -46.43 6.14
C SER A 30 5.64 -47.07 4.75
N VAL A 31 5.31 -46.29 3.72
CA VAL A 31 5.76 -46.58 2.35
C VAL A 31 7.12 -45.92 2.20
N ALA A 32 8.16 -46.75 2.17
CA ALA A 32 9.53 -46.32 1.93
C ALA A 32 9.65 -45.69 0.53
N LEU A 33 9.61 -44.36 0.45
CA LEU A 33 10.03 -43.61 -0.72
C LEU A 33 11.54 -43.42 -0.66
N THR A 34 12.29 -44.45 -1.07
CA THR A 34 13.73 -44.35 -1.33
C THR A 34 13.97 -43.71 -2.70
N GLY A 35 13.85 -42.39 -2.75
CA GLY A 35 14.33 -41.53 -3.83
C GLY A 35 14.71 -40.18 -3.21
N PRO A 36 15.75 -39.46 -3.67
CA PRO A 36 16.27 -38.33 -2.91
C PRO A 36 15.26 -37.20 -2.96
N ALA A 37 14.44 -37.05 -1.93
CA ALA A 37 13.63 -35.85 -1.70
C ALA A 37 14.50 -34.57 -1.72
N ASN A 38 15.81 -34.74 -1.47
CA ASN A 38 16.81 -33.70 -1.63
C ASN A 38 16.92 -33.16 -3.07
N SER A 39 16.80 -33.98 -4.11
CA SER A 39 17.02 -33.53 -5.49
C SER A 39 15.88 -32.68 -6.04
N ILE A 40 14.63 -32.92 -5.61
CA ILE A 40 13.46 -32.16 -6.06
C ILE A 40 13.40 -30.79 -5.37
N ILE A 41 13.71 -30.74 -4.06
CA ILE A 41 13.78 -29.48 -3.31
C ILE A 41 14.96 -28.62 -3.79
N GLU A 42 16.10 -29.25 -4.09
CA GLU A 42 17.30 -28.58 -4.59
C GLU A 42 17.12 -28.08 -6.04
N ALA A 43 16.48 -28.89 -6.90
CA ALA A 43 16.07 -28.45 -8.24
C ALA A 43 15.06 -27.30 -8.21
N ALA A 44 14.09 -27.31 -7.29
CA ALA A 44 13.12 -26.22 -7.13
C ALA A 44 13.77 -24.91 -6.62
N ARG A 45 14.83 -25.00 -5.79
CA ARG A 45 15.66 -23.85 -5.38
C ARG A 45 16.54 -23.30 -6.52
N LEU A 46 17.05 -24.17 -7.39
CA LEU A 46 17.86 -23.79 -8.55
C LEU A 46 17.01 -23.21 -9.69
N ALA A 47 15.73 -23.58 -9.77
CA ALA A 47 14.78 -23.12 -10.79
C ALA A 47 13.96 -21.88 -10.39
N SER A 48 13.95 -21.50 -9.11
CA SER A 48 13.29 -20.28 -8.64
C SER A 48 14.28 -19.11 -8.71
N PRO A 49 14.01 -18.02 -9.45
CA PRO A 49 14.87 -16.85 -9.39
C PRO A 49 14.85 -16.35 -7.94
N GLN A 50 16.03 -16.30 -7.31
CA GLN A 50 16.21 -15.82 -5.95
C GLN A 50 16.05 -14.29 -5.94
N ILE A 51 14.86 -13.79 -6.27
CA ILE A 51 14.55 -12.36 -6.20
C ILE A 51 14.49 -12.03 -4.71
N SER A 52 15.53 -11.39 -4.20
CA SER A 52 15.54 -11.00 -2.79
C SER A 52 14.60 -9.83 -2.55
N LEU A 53 14.17 -9.61 -1.30
CA LEU A 53 13.43 -8.40 -0.92
C LEU A 53 14.19 -7.11 -1.24
N ARG A 54 15.54 -7.16 -1.34
CA ARG A 54 16.33 -6.03 -1.85
C ARG A 54 16.06 -5.82 -3.33
N ASP A 55 16.01 -6.86 -4.15
CA ASP A 55 15.78 -6.76 -5.60
C ASP A 55 14.35 -6.32 -5.92
N ILE A 56 13.36 -6.75 -5.13
CA ILE A 56 11.97 -6.26 -5.22
C ILE A 56 11.90 -4.76 -4.89
N ARG A 57 12.61 -4.32 -3.84
CA ARG A 57 12.68 -2.91 -3.46
C ARG A 57 13.50 -2.07 -4.43
N ALA A 58 14.50 -2.67 -5.08
CA ALA A 58 15.48 -2.02 -5.92
C ALA A 58 14.93 -1.56 -7.28
N ASN A 59 13.79 -2.11 -7.73
CA ASN A 59 13.11 -1.69 -8.97
C ASN A 59 11.69 -1.14 -8.66
N MET A 60 11.47 -0.64 -7.45
CA MET A 60 10.14 -0.23 -6.99
C MET A 60 9.80 1.17 -7.51
N ARG A 61 8.73 1.24 -8.32
CA ARG A 61 8.06 2.48 -8.72
C ARG A 61 6.70 2.57 -8.05
N ARG A 62 6.41 3.70 -7.40
CA ARG A 62 5.12 3.92 -6.74
C ARG A 62 4.75 5.40 -6.64
N ILE A 63 3.45 5.65 -6.54
CA ILE A 63 2.90 6.98 -6.27
C ILE A 63 2.44 7.00 -4.82
N VAL A 64 3.12 7.80 -3.99
CA VAL A 64 2.87 7.87 -2.55
C VAL A 64 2.11 9.16 -2.23
N PHE A 65 0.92 9.04 -1.67
CA PHE A 65 0.11 10.18 -1.25
C PHE A 65 0.29 10.47 0.24
N CYS A 66 0.45 11.74 0.59
CA CYS A 66 0.45 12.20 1.98
C CYS A 66 -1.00 12.30 2.49
N ILE A 67 -1.51 11.28 3.16
CA ILE A 67 -2.92 11.17 3.57
C ILE A 67 -3.30 12.06 4.76
N THR A 68 -2.37 12.83 5.34
CA THR A 68 -2.72 13.88 6.32
C THR A 68 -2.65 15.30 5.72
N CYS A 69 -2.53 15.43 4.39
CA CYS A 69 -2.52 16.74 3.75
C CYS A 69 -3.88 17.45 3.86
N ARG A 70 -3.84 18.77 4.07
CA ARG A 70 -5.03 19.61 4.13
C ARG A 70 -5.82 19.59 2.82
N HIS A 71 -7.14 19.73 2.92
CA HIS A 71 -8.06 19.85 1.78
C HIS A 71 -7.93 21.21 1.09
N SER A 72 -7.78 22.28 1.88
CA SER A 72 -7.52 23.64 1.43
C SER A 72 -6.46 24.31 2.32
N VAL A 73 -6.13 25.57 2.05
CA VAL A 73 -5.20 26.34 2.89
C VAL A 73 -5.70 26.43 4.32
N ASP A 74 -7.01 26.65 4.47
CA ASP A 74 -7.65 26.89 5.76
C ASP A 74 -8.18 25.60 6.38
N ASP A 75 -8.61 24.64 5.56
CA ASP A 75 -9.34 23.46 6.00
C ASP A 75 -8.51 22.17 5.88
N ARG A 76 -8.43 21.43 6.99
CA ARG A 76 -7.76 20.12 7.00
C ARG A 76 -8.58 19.06 6.25
N GLU A 77 -9.90 19.10 6.40
CA GLU A 77 -10.85 18.13 5.86
C GLU A 77 -11.84 18.82 4.92
N GLY A 78 -12.33 18.11 3.92
CA GLY A 78 -13.40 18.56 3.04
C GLY A 78 -14.80 18.31 3.63
N PRO A 79 -15.87 18.63 2.88
CA PRO A 79 -17.26 18.45 3.35
C PRO A 79 -17.65 17.01 3.70
N ASP A 80 -16.91 16.03 3.16
CA ASP A 80 -17.09 14.61 3.40
C ASP A 80 -16.25 14.07 4.59
N GLY A 81 -15.57 14.96 5.31
CA GLY A 81 -14.71 14.63 6.45
C GLY A 81 -13.36 14.03 6.06
N LEU A 82 -13.03 13.96 4.76
CA LEU A 82 -11.74 13.45 4.30
C LEU A 82 -10.72 14.56 4.21
N THR A 83 -9.48 14.25 4.57
CA THR A 83 -8.36 15.14 4.27
C THR A 83 -8.15 15.25 2.75
N GLY A 84 -7.53 16.35 2.29
CA GLY A 84 -7.20 16.49 0.87
C GLY A 84 -6.32 15.35 0.35
N GLY A 85 -5.41 14.86 1.18
CA GLY A 85 -4.55 13.72 0.86
C GLY A 85 -5.33 12.44 0.60
N GLU A 86 -6.32 12.15 1.46
CA GLU A 86 -7.22 10.99 1.28
C GLU A 86 -8.09 11.14 0.03
N THR A 87 -8.67 12.31 -0.20
CA THR A 87 -9.48 12.58 -1.41
C THR A 87 -8.65 12.37 -2.68
N LEU A 88 -7.43 12.92 -2.74
CA LEU A 88 -6.57 12.77 -3.91
C LEU A 88 -6.11 11.31 -4.12
N ALA A 89 -5.78 10.59 -3.06
CA ALA A 89 -5.44 9.16 -3.13
C ALA A 89 -6.62 8.32 -3.67
N ARG A 90 -7.84 8.58 -3.19
CA ARG A 90 -9.06 7.92 -3.68
C ARG A 90 -9.31 8.21 -5.15
N HIS A 91 -9.09 9.44 -5.60
CA HIS A 91 -9.15 9.74 -7.03
C HIS A 91 -8.12 8.88 -7.79
N MET A 92 -6.85 8.84 -7.40
CA MET A 92 -5.86 8.01 -8.09
C MET A 92 -6.27 6.54 -8.16
N GLU A 93 -6.71 5.95 -7.05
CA GLU A 93 -7.12 4.55 -7.00
C GLU A 93 -8.32 4.26 -7.91
N ALA A 94 -9.35 5.11 -7.89
CA ALA A 94 -10.49 5.01 -8.79
C ALA A 94 -10.06 5.12 -10.26
N LEU A 95 -9.14 6.04 -10.57
CA LEU A 95 -8.61 6.23 -11.93
C LEU A 95 -7.88 4.98 -12.43
N LEU A 96 -7.06 4.35 -11.59
CA LEU A 96 -6.34 3.12 -11.94
C LEU A 96 -7.32 1.96 -12.15
N ALA A 97 -8.36 1.85 -11.32
CA ALA A 97 -9.42 0.86 -11.48
C ALA A 97 -10.19 1.04 -12.80
N GLU A 98 -10.64 2.26 -13.10
CA GLU A 98 -11.32 2.63 -14.36
C GLU A 98 -10.46 2.27 -15.58
N ARG A 99 -9.16 2.56 -15.53
CA ARG A 99 -8.19 2.26 -16.59
C ARG A 99 -7.64 0.83 -16.56
N ARG A 100 -8.07 0.00 -15.61
CA ARG A 100 -7.60 -1.38 -15.38
C ARG A 100 -6.06 -1.49 -15.24
N ARG A 101 -5.40 -0.45 -14.70
CA ARG A 101 -3.96 -0.41 -14.46
C ARG A 101 -3.62 -1.18 -13.18
N ARG A 102 -2.84 -2.26 -13.30
CA ARG A 102 -2.36 -3.08 -12.19
C ARG A 102 -0.85 -3.03 -12.00
N ASP A 103 -0.16 -2.32 -12.87
CA ASP A 103 1.28 -2.13 -12.92
C ASP A 103 1.77 -0.97 -12.03
N ILE A 104 0.86 -0.13 -11.54
CA ILE A 104 1.18 1.00 -10.67
C ILE A 104 0.80 0.67 -9.23
N VAL A 105 1.78 0.84 -8.33
CA VAL A 105 1.56 0.77 -6.89
C VAL A 105 1.21 2.16 -6.36
N VAL A 106 0.07 2.26 -5.68
CA VAL A 106 -0.32 3.43 -4.90
C VAL A 106 -0.03 3.13 -3.44
N ASP A 107 0.62 4.05 -2.76
CA ASP A 107 0.89 3.97 -1.33
C ASP A 107 0.33 5.19 -0.60
N ARG A 108 -0.02 5.00 0.66
CA ARG A 108 -0.60 6.02 1.53
C ARG A 108 0.34 6.20 2.72
N GLN A 109 1.04 7.32 2.73
CA GLN A 109 1.93 7.71 3.81
C GLN A 109 1.25 8.79 4.66
N ALA A 110 1.40 8.74 5.98
CA ALA A 110 0.77 9.73 6.85
C ALA A 110 1.21 11.17 6.50
N CYS A 111 2.44 11.54 6.82
CA CYS A 111 2.96 12.89 6.60
C CYS A 111 4.28 12.86 5.80
N LEU A 112 4.42 13.78 4.85
CA LEU A 112 5.65 14.05 4.09
C LEU A 112 6.33 15.38 4.48
N TRP A 113 5.85 16.02 5.55
CA TRP A 113 6.43 17.24 6.15
C TRP A 113 6.54 18.45 5.20
N SER A 114 5.74 18.49 4.13
CA SER A 114 5.77 19.56 3.10
C SER A 114 4.45 20.36 3.05
N CYS A 115 3.85 20.58 4.23
CA CYS A 115 2.49 21.13 4.37
C CYS A 115 2.30 22.53 3.79
N LEU A 116 3.37 23.33 3.64
CA LEU A 116 3.31 24.64 2.97
C LEU A 116 2.78 24.55 1.54
N ARG A 117 2.99 23.40 0.88
CA ARG A 117 2.51 23.12 -0.47
C ARG A 117 1.66 21.84 -0.48
N HIS A 118 0.60 21.80 0.32
CA HIS A 118 -0.40 20.72 0.26
C HIS A 118 -1.23 20.81 -1.05
N CYS A 119 -1.78 19.72 -1.60
CA CYS A 119 -1.55 18.31 -1.24
C CYS A 119 -0.24 17.77 -1.83
N ASN A 120 0.47 16.92 -1.07
CA ASN A 120 1.76 16.36 -1.47
C ASN A 120 1.65 14.93 -2.05
N VAL A 121 2.47 14.69 -3.08
CA VAL A 121 2.65 13.38 -3.70
C VAL A 121 4.13 13.14 -3.92
N PHE A 122 4.62 11.97 -3.48
CA PHE A 122 5.97 11.52 -3.75
C PHE A 122 5.95 10.45 -4.86
N LEU A 123 6.58 10.79 -5.97
CA LEU A 123 6.74 9.95 -7.16
C LEU A 123 8.06 9.21 -6.99
N GLN A 124 7.99 8.00 -6.45
CA GLN A 124 9.16 7.22 -6.10
C GLN A 124 9.58 6.33 -7.26
N ASP A 125 10.88 6.30 -7.50
CA ASP A 125 11.57 5.35 -8.35
C ASP A 125 12.96 5.08 -7.76
N SER A 126 13.39 3.82 -7.82
CA SER A 126 14.67 3.38 -7.26
C SER A 126 15.80 3.42 -8.28
N ASP A 127 15.47 3.36 -9.57
CA ASP A 127 16.39 3.37 -10.72
C ASP A 127 16.49 4.76 -11.36
N ARG A 128 15.45 5.60 -11.18
CA ARG A 128 15.35 6.95 -11.74
C ARG A 128 15.31 8.00 -10.65
N TYR A 129 15.39 9.28 -11.04
CA TYR A 129 15.10 10.37 -10.12
C TYR A 129 13.70 10.21 -9.53
N SER A 130 13.61 10.37 -8.21
CA SER A 130 12.34 10.49 -7.49
C SER A 130 11.99 11.96 -7.28
N TYR A 131 10.69 12.26 -7.15
CA TYR A 131 10.21 13.63 -7.07
C TYR A 131 9.19 13.82 -5.96
N LEU A 132 9.35 14.87 -5.17
CA LEU A 132 8.28 15.37 -4.31
C LEU A 132 7.57 16.52 -5.03
N ALA A 133 6.27 16.37 -5.20
CA ALA A 133 5.39 17.40 -5.73
C ALA A 133 4.33 17.81 -4.70
N GLY A 134 3.82 19.03 -4.82
CA GLY A 134 2.93 19.66 -3.87
C GLY A 134 2.13 20.82 -4.47
N GLY A 135 1.12 21.27 -3.75
CA GLY A 135 0.22 22.34 -4.20
C GLY A 135 -0.97 21.82 -5.00
N PHE A 136 -1.22 20.51 -5.03
CA PHE A 136 -2.32 19.95 -5.80
C PHE A 136 -3.66 20.23 -5.13
N ALA A 137 -4.66 20.54 -5.94
CA ALA A 137 -6.05 20.44 -5.51
C ALA A 137 -6.42 18.94 -5.35
N PRO A 138 -7.24 18.58 -4.36
CA PRO A 138 -7.70 17.21 -4.15
C PRO A 138 -8.81 16.84 -5.15
N ALA A 139 -8.47 16.84 -6.45
CA ALA A 139 -9.41 16.69 -7.55
C ALA A 139 -9.00 15.60 -8.55
N ARG A 140 -9.97 15.09 -9.32
CA ARG A 140 -9.78 14.04 -10.34
C ARG A 140 -8.75 14.46 -11.39
N GLU A 141 -8.79 15.70 -11.84
CA GLU A 141 -7.92 16.26 -12.88
C GLU A 141 -6.44 16.25 -12.46
N ASN A 142 -6.17 16.51 -11.17
CA ASN A 142 -4.82 16.44 -10.63
C ASN A 142 -4.32 14.99 -10.57
N ALA A 143 -5.17 14.04 -10.17
CA ALA A 143 -4.80 12.62 -10.20
C ALA A 143 -4.47 12.14 -11.63
N GLU A 144 -5.23 12.58 -12.63
CA GLU A 144 -4.95 12.29 -14.04
C GLU A 144 -3.63 12.88 -14.52
N ALA A 145 -3.35 14.14 -14.18
CA ALA A 145 -2.11 14.79 -14.53
C ALA A 145 -0.89 14.14 -13.85
N ILE A 146 -1.02 13.75 -12.59
CA ILE A 146 0.01 13.00 -11.85
C ILE A 146 0.28 11.67 -12.55
N LEU A 147 -0.77 10.90 -12.88
CA LEU A 147 -0.63 9.61 -13.55
C LEU A 147 0.03 9.76 -14.92
N ALA A 148 -0.42 10.72 -15.73
CA ALA A 148 0.14 10.98 -17.05
C ALA A 148 1.62 11.39 -16.98
N TRP A 149 1.99 12.23 -16.01
CA TRP A 149 3.39 12.58 -15.81
C TRP A 149 4.21 11.38 -15.32
N PHE A 150 3.66 10.55 -14.43
CA PHE A 150 4.32 9.35 -13.92
C PHE A 150 4.56 8.30 -15.02
N ASP A 151 3.66 8.20 -16.00
CA ASP A 151 3.88 7.34 -17.18
C ASP A 151 5.03 7.87 -18.05
N LEU A 152 5.08 9.18 -18.32
CA LEU A 152 6.20 9.81 -19.05
C LEU A 152 7.55 9.64 -18.32
N HIS A 153 7.52 9.78 -16.99
CA HIS A 153 8.67 9.55 -16.12
C HIS A 153 9.20 8.12 -16.25
N GLY A 154 8.31 7.13 -16.24
CA GLY A 154 8.69 5.71 -16.38
C GLY A 154 9.25 5.36 -17.75
N ALA A 155 8.84 6.08 -18.79
CA ALA A 155 9.36 5.92 -20.15
C ALA A 155 10.74 6.57 -20.35
N SER A 156 11.18 7.45 -19.44
CA SER A 156 12.50 8.07 -19.46
C SER A 156 13.56 7.17 -18.82
N GLU A 157 14.78 7.19 -19.35
CA GLU A 157 15.90 6.41 -18.79
C GLU A 157 16.32 6.95 -17.41
N SER A 158 16.45 8.27 -17.25
CA SER A 158 16.84 8.91 -15.99
C SER A 158 15.63 9.33 -15.12
N GLY A 159 14.41 9.26 -15.65
CA GLY A 159 13.20 9.81 -15.03
C GLY A 159 12.99 11.30 -15.25
N GLU A 160 13.83 11.93 -16.09
CA GLU A 160 13.62 13.32 -16.46
C GLU A 160 12.56 13.41 -17.57
N VAL A 161 11.53 14.23 -17.34
CA VAL A 161 10.45 14.48 -18.30
C VAL A 161 10.62 15.89 -18.88
N PRO A 162 10.73 16.06 -20.21
CA PRO A 162 10.84 17.39 -20.83
C PRO A 162 9.67 18.29 -20.48
N PHE A 163 9.94 19.55 -20.07
CA PHE A 163 8.92 20.48 -19.60
C PHE A 163 7.74 20.68 -20.58
N LYS A 164 8.01 20.65 -21.89
CA LYS A 164 6.98 20.77 -22.94
C LYS A 164 5.93 19.66 -22.88
N ALA A 165 6.31 18.46 -22.43
CA ALA A 165 5.44 17.29 -22.34
C ALA A 165 4.61 17.26 -21.04
N TRP A 166 4.83 18.18 -20.10
CA TRP A 166 4.16 18.13 -18.81
C TRP A 166 2.65 18.38 -18.96
N PRO A 167 1.81 17.54 -18.34
CA PRO A 167 0.38 17.82 -18.22
C PRO A 167 0.15 19.16 -17.52
N GLN A 168 -0.88 19.90 -17.93
CA GLN A 168 -1.12 21.26 -17.44
C GLN A 168 -1.25 21.31 -15.91
N ALA A 169 -2.04 20.42 -15.31
CA ALA A 169 -2.25 20.37 -13.86
C ALA A 169 -1.05 19.76 -13.07
N MET A 170 0.06 19.45 -13.74
CA MET A 170 1.33 19.06 -13.10
C MET A 170 2.34 20.23 -13.06
N ARG A 171 2.16 21.24 -13.91
CA ARG A 171 3.11 22.36 -14.03
C ARG A 171 3.15 23.18 -12.74
N GLY A 172 4.36 23.53 -12.32
CA GLY A 172 4.58 24.33 -11.11
C GLY A 172 4.51 23.55 -9.80
N HIS A 173 4.19 22.25 -9.80
CA HIS A 173 3.97 21.48 -8.55
C HIS A 173 5.22 20.86 -7.92
N PHE A 174 6.36 20.79 -8.62
CA PHE A 174 7.56 20.16 -8.07
C PHE A 174 8.19 20.96 -6.93
N VAL A 175 8.61 20.25 -5.88
CA VAL A 175 9.22 20.80 -4.66
C VAL A 175 10.68 20.36 -4.55
N ALA A 176 10.95 19.06 -4.74
CA ALA A 176 12.29 18.50 -4.63
C ALA A 176 12.47 17.33 -5.60
N ARG A 177 13.74 17.10 -5.96
CA ARG A 177 14.20 15.95 -6.76
C ARG A 177 15.25 15.19 -5.96
N PHE A 178 15.14 13.87 -5.93
CA PHE A 178 16.03 12.98 -5.19
C PHE A 178 16.74 12.03 -6.18
N PRO A 179 18.06 11.78 -6.01
CA PRO A 179 18.79 10.86 -6.87
C PRO A 179 18.25 9.42 -6.74
N PRO A 180 18.47 8.58 -7.77
CA PRO A 180 18.20 7.15 -7.67
C PRO A 180 18.91 6.50 -6.48
N VAL A 181 18.37 5.38 -5.97
CA VAL A 181 19.02 4.62 -4.88
C VAL A 181 20.25 3.89 -5.40
N LYS A 182 20.23 3.48 -6.67
CA LYS A 182 21.37 2.85 -7.37
C LYS A 182 22.23 3.89 -8.10
N SER A 183 22.61 4.98 -7.42
CA SER A 183 23.48 6.02 -7.99
C SER A 183 24.95 5.63 -7.94
#